data_AF-A0A7C5Q2M7-F1
#
_entry.id   AF-A0A7C5Q2M7-F1
#
_cell.length_a   1.000
_cell.length_b   1.000
_cell.length_c   1.000
_cell.angle_alpha   90.00
_cell.angle_beta   90.00
_cell.angle_gamma   90.00
#
_symmetry.space_group_name_H-M   'P 1'
#
loop_
_entity.id
_entity.type
_entity.pdbx_description
1 polymer ?
#
loop_
_entity_poly.entity_id
_entity_poly.type
_entity_poly.pdbx_seq_one_letter_code
_entity_poly.pdbx_strand_id
1 'polypeptide(L)' 'MNRLYLLIFFVFLTACSSLGVEPWERDLLAKDSMQPVPNYYDNFYDEHIYFSKEASSGGQGVGGGGCGCN' A
#
# COMPACT_ATOMS: atom_id res chain seq x y z
N MET A 1 30.26 3.41 30.81
CA MET A 1 29.38 2.25 30.51
C MET A 1 28.02 2.71 29.99
N ASN A 2 27.25 3.57 30.69
CA ASN A 2 25.94 4.07 30.20
C ASN A 2 25.96 4.75 28.83
N ARG A 3 27.01 5.51 28.50
CA ARG A 3 27.16 6.13 27.18
C ARG A 3 27.27 5.12 26.03
N LEU A 4 27.82 3.93 26.30
CA LEU A 4 27.99 2.88 25.31
C LEU A 4 26.64 2.22 24.98
N TYR A 5 25.81 1.96 26.00
CA TYR A 5 24.45 1.44 25.81
C TYR A 5 23.57 2.38 24.99
N LEU A 6 23.73 3.68 25.18
CA LEU A 6 23.00 4.70 24.44
C LEU A 6 23.37 4.69 22.95
N LEU A 7 24.66 4.54 22.62
CA LEU A 7 25.12 4.40 21.23
C LEU A 7 24.62 3.11 20.58
N ILE A 8 24.64 1.99 21.31
CA ILE A 8 24.14 0.70 20.80
C ILE A 8 22.64 0.78 20.48
N PHE A 9 21.85 1.45 21.32
CA PHE A 9 20.42 1.64 21.08
C PHE A 9 20.15 2.40 19.77
N PHE A 10 20.92 3.45 19.47
CA PHE A 10 20.77 4.20 18.21
C PHE A 10 21.11 3.40 16.96
N VAL A 11 22.04 2.43 17.05
CA VAL A 11 22.37 1.54 15.93
C VAL A 11 21.20 0.60 15.60
N PHE A 12 20.46 0.14 16.61
CA PHE A 12 19.32 -0.75 16.37
C PHE A 12 18.11 -0.04 15.74
N LEU A 13 17.96 1.28 15.92
CA LEU A 13 16.87 2.04 15.31
C LEU A 13 16.93 2.12 13.78
N THR A 14 18.13 1.97 13.18
CA THR A 14 18.31 2.07 11.72
C THR A 14 18.48 0.72 11.03
N ALA A 15 18.48 -0.39 11.79
CA ALA A 15 18.83 -1.73 11.30
C ALA A 15 17.91 -2.24 10.17
N CYS A 16 16.67 -1.78 10.10
CA CYS A 16 15.69 -2.21 9.09
C CYS A 16 15.49 -1.19 7.95
N SER A 17 16.25 -0.09 7.93
CA SER A 17 16.06 1.01 6.97
C SER A 17 16.32 0.62 5.50
N SER A 18 17.04 -0.47 5.26
CA SER A 18 17.32 -1.01 3.92
C SER A 18 16.61 -2.35 3.63
N LEU A 19 15.62 -2.75 4.44
CA LEU A 19 14.81 -3.93 4.17
C LEU A 19 13.73 -3.58 3.13
N GLY A 20 14.13 -3.56 1.87
CA GLY A 20 13.23 -3.29 0.75
C GLY A 20 13.96 -3.35 -0.58
N VAL A 21 13.17 -3.21 -1.65
CA VAL A 21 13.67 -3.08 -3.01
C VAL A 21 13.77 -1.60 -3.37
N GLU A 22 14.74 -1.27 -4.21
CA GLU A 22 14.95 0.08 -4.65
C GLU A 22 13.71 0.57 -5.43
N PRO A 23 13.36 1.88 -5.39
CA PRO A 23 12.14 2.36 -6.01
C PRO A 23 11.98 1.99 -7.49
N TRP A 24 13.09 1.94 -8.24
CA TRP A 24 13.13 1.56 -9.66
C TRP A 24 13.02 0.04 -9.88
N GLU A 25 13.30 -0.80 -8.88
CA GLU A 25 13.12 -2.25 -8.97
C GLU A 25 11.66 -2.66 -8.80
N ARG A 26 10.82 -1.76 -8.26
CA ARG A 26 9.39 -2.06 -8.01
C ARG A 26 8.64 -2.39 -9.30
N ASP A 27 8.99 -1.75 -10.42
CA ASP A 27 8.38 -2.04 -11.73
C ASP A 27 8.72 -3.46 -12.23
N LEU A 28 9.96 -3.90 -11.99
CA LEU A 28 10.44 -5.22 -12.43
C LEU A 28 10.00 -6.36 -11.51
N LEU A 29 9.82 -6.08 -10.23
CA LEU A 29 9.51 -7.07 -9.20
C LEU A 29 8.00 -7.18 -8.90
N ALA A 30 7.21 -6.16 -9.25
CA ALA A 30 5.76 -6.21 -9.14
C ALA A 30 5.20 -7.17 -10.20
N LYS A 31 4.61 -8.28 -9.74
CA LYS A 31 3.87 -9.20 -10.61
C LYS A 31 2.43 -8.72 -10.72
N ASP A 32 1.75 -9.07 -11.81
CA ASP A 32 0.31 -8.79 -11.97
C ASP A 32 -0.54 -9.35 -10.83
N SER A 33 -0.12 -10.49 -10.23
CA SER A 33 -0.78 -11.07 -9.06
C SER A 33 -0.64 -10.26 -7.77
N MET A 34 0.20 -9.22 -7.75
CA MET A 34 0.41 -8.32 -6.60
C MET A 34 -0.45 -7.06 -6.70
N GLN A 35 -1.26 -6.91 -7.77
CA GLN A 35 -2.19 -5.80 -7.90
C GLN A 35 -3.19 -5.82 -6.74
N PRO A 36 -3.46 -4.68 -6.08
CA PRO A 36 -4.46 -4.60 -5.01
C PRO A 36 -5.85 -5.06 -5.46
N VAL A 37 -6.17 -4.83 -6.74
CA VAL A 37 -7.37 -5.30 -7.41
C VAL A 37 -6.94 -6.25 -8.53
N PRO A 38 -6.96 -7.57 -8.31
CA PRO A 38 -6.46 -8.55 -9.27
C PRO A 38 -7.40 -8.75 -10.47
N ASN A 39 -8.70 -8.45 -10.32
CA ASN A 39 -9.67 -8.50 -11.40
C ASN A 39 -10.43 -7.17 -11.51
N TYR A 40 -10.19 -6.47 -12.60
CA TYR A 40 -10.85 -5.20 -12.90
C TYR A 40 -12.37 -5.32 -13.02
N TYR A 41 -12.88 -6.36 -13.68
CA TYR A 41 -14.31 -6.50 -13.92
C TYR A 41 -15.09 -6.79 -12.65
N ASP A 42 -14.55 -7.64 -11.78
CA ASP A 42 -15.19 -7.96 -10.50
C ASP A 42 -15.32 -6.68 -9.65
N ASN A 43 -14.23 -5.93 -9.50
CA ASN A 43 -14.25 -4.66 -8.76
C ASN A 43 -15.19 -3.62 -9.40
N PHE A 44 -15.21 -3.53 -10.74
CA PHE A 44 -16.11 -2.62 -11.46
C PHE A 44 -17.58 -2.97 -11.23
N TYR A 45 -17.95 -4.25 -11.29
CA TYR A 45 -19.33 -4.66 -11.05
C TYR A 45 -19.73 -4.47 -9.60
N ASP A 46 -18.85 -4.80 -8.65
CA ASP A 46 -19.09 -4.59 -7.23
C ASP A 46 -19.29 -3.10 -6.91
N GLU A 47 -18.43 -2.22 -7.43
CA GLU A 47 -18.58 -0.77 -7.31
C GLU A 47 -19.88 -0.28 -7.96
N HIS A 48 -20.23 -0.76 -9.15
CA HIS A 48 -21.45 -0.37 -9.84
C HIS A 48 -22.71 -0.75 -9.05
N ILE A 49 -22.73 -1.97 -8.50
CA ILE A 49 -23.83 -2.47 -7.65
C ILE A 49 -23.90 -1.66 -6.35
N TYR A 50 -22.75 -1.46 -5.69
CA TYR A 50 -22.65 -0.74 -4.43
C TYR A 50 -23.12 0.71 -4.58
N PHE A 51 -22.63 1.42 -5.60
CA PHE A 51 -23.08 2.78 -5.89
C PHE A 51 -24.59 2.82 -6.19
N SER A 52 -25.11 1.87 -6.96
CA SER A 52 -26.53 1.84 -7.31
C SER A 52 -27.45 1.56 -6.12
N LYS A 53 -26.96 0.85 -5.10
CA LYS A 53 -27.76 0.44 -3.93
C LYS A 53 -27.53 1.29 -2.69
N GLU A 54 -26.33 1.84 -2.54
CA GLU A 54 -25.81 2.39 -1.27
C GLU A 54 -25.12 3.76 -1.46
N ALA A 55 -25.42 4.48 -2.56
CA ALA A 55 -24.85 5.80 -2.91
C ALA A 55 -24.77 6.84 -1.77
N SER A 56 -25.57 6.70 -0.71
CA SER A 56 -25.52 7.58 0.46
C SER A 56 -24.27 7.40 1.34
N SER A 57 -23.50 6.34 1.14
CA SER A 57 -22.32 6.00 1.95
C SER A 57 -20.97 6.39 1.32
N GLY A 58 -20.98 6.98 0.11
CA GLY A 58 -19.78 7.33 -0.66
C GLY A 58 -19.17 6.12 -1.37
N GLY A 59 -18.57 6.33 -2.55
CA GLY A 59 -17.95 5.24 -3.33
C GLY A 59 -16.65 4.71 -2.70
N GLN A 60 -16.26 3.49 -3.06
CA GLN A 60 -14.95 2.91 -2.73
C GLN A 60 -13.86 3.64 -3.55
N GLY A 61 -13.59 4.90 -3.22
CA GLY A 61 -12.42 5.57 -3.72
C GLY A 61 -11.18 4.76 -3.34
N VAL A 62 -10.34 4.48 -4.34
CA VAL A 62 -8.97 3.92 -4.31
C VAL A 62 -8.80 2.40 -4.24
N GLY A 63 -9.26 1.70 -5.29
CA GLY A 63 -8.77 0.36 -5.67
C GLY A 63 -7.41 0.34 -6.40
N GLY A 64 -6.70 1.47 -6.54
CA GLY A 64 -5.41 1.49 -7.24
C GLY A 64 -4.74 2.85 -7.29
N GLY A 65 -3.85 3.13 -6.33
CA GLY A 65 -2.78 4.14 -6.48
C GLY A 65 -3.16 5.62 -6.69
N GLY A 66 -4.41 6.04 -6.49
CA GLY A 66 -4.85 7.43 -6.62
C GLY A 66 -4.93 8.19 -5.29
N CYS A 67 -4.95 9.53 -5.32
CA CYS A 67 -4.92 10.40 -4.13
C CYS A 67 -6.20 10.41 -3.27
N GLY A 68 -7.14 9.47 -3.46
CA GLY A 68 -8.20 9.23 -2.47
C GLY A 68 -9.25 10.33 -2.31
N CYS A 69 -9.44 11.21 -3.29
CA CYS A 69 -10.55 12.16 -3.25
C CYS A 69 -11.79 11.57 -3.94
N ASN A 70 -12.88 11.42 -3.18
CA ASN A 70 -14.25 11.43 -3.71
C ASN A 70 -14.62 12.86 -4.11
#